data_AF-A0A5B7VZ90-F1
#
_entry.id   AF-A0A5B7VZ90-F1
#
_cell.length_a   1.000
_cell.length_b   1.000
_cell.length_c   1.000
_cell.angle_alpha   90.00
_cell.angle_beta   90.00
_cell.angle_gamma   90.00
#
_symmetry.space_group_name_H-M   'P 1'
#
loop_
_entity.id
_entity.type
_entity.pdbx_description
1 polymer ?
#
loop_
_entity_poly.entity_id
_entity_poly.type
_entity_poly.pdbx_seq_one_letter_code
_entity_poly.pdbx_strand_id
1 'polypeptide(L)'
;MNVLLNELHAYHHEVATKITQIKGLVGRVRHESAGADDFKQLFKMLEALHGDAERRHHENEELIRRALLATEAPIHQRVKDIERDHLAFERIAGQLKMLEDSTQEGRVIADTIDDFIRKYYDHMEAEESIFFPMADKWLSDIQWEETKRQWH
;
A
#
# COMPACT_ATOMS: atom_id res chain seq x y z
N MET A 1 1.83 -21.47 0.38
CA MET A 1 1.43 -20.13 0.79
C MET A 1 0.38 -20.20 1.89
N ASN A 2 0.77 -19.73 3.06
CA ASN A 2 -0.07 -19.61 4.26
C ASN A 2 -1.36 -18.81 3.97
N VAL A 3 -2.45 -19.13 4.69
CA VAL A 3 -3.76 -18.46 4.52
C VAL A 3 -3.70 -16.95 4.77
N LEU A 4 -2.87 -16.50 5.72
CA LEU A 4 -2.71 -15.07 6.03
C LEU A 4 -2.07 -14.32 4.84
N LEU A 5 -1.08 -14.94 4.19
CA LEU A 5 -0.46 -14.37 2.99
C LEU A 5 -1.43 -14.31 1.81
N ASN A 6 -2.32 -15.31 1.67
CA ASN A 6 -3.36 -15.27 0.64
C ASN A 6 -4.35 -14.10 0.86
N GLU A 7 -4.64 -13.77 2.12
CA GLU A 7 -5.49 -12.63 2.47
C GLU A 7 -4.83 -11.29 2.09
N LEU A 8 -3.53 -11.13 2.38
CA LEU A 8 -2.76 -9.96 1.97
C LEU A 8 -2.70 -9.82 0.43
N HIS A 9 -2.46 -10.91 -0.30
CA HIS A 9 -2.51 -10.89 -1.77
C HIS A 9 -3.90 -10.51 -2.31
N ALA A 10 -4.97 -11.00 -1.69
CA ALA A 10 -6.32 -10.62 -2.09
C ALA A 10 -6.54 -9.11 -1.91
N TYR A 11 -6.04 -8.55 -0.80
CA TYR A 11 -6.06 -7.11 -0.56
C TYR A 11 -5.29 -6.33 -1.64
N HIS A 12 -4.06 -6.75 -2.00
CA HIS A 12 -3.30 -6.15 -3.09
C HIS A 12 -4.05 -6.15 -4.43
N HIS A 13 -4.77 -7.24 -4.74
CA HIS A 13 -5.58 -7.31 -5.96
C HIS A 13 -6.73 -6.29 -5.97
N GLU A 14 -7.41 -6.12 -4.83
CA GLU A 14 -8.45 -5.10 -4.67
C GLU A 14 -7.87 -3.69 -4.79
N VAL A 15 -6.72 -3.44 -4.18
CA VAL A 15 -6.00 -2.17 -4.28
C VAL A 15 -5.58 -1.88 -5.72
N ALA A 16 -4.99 -2.83 -6.43
CA ALA A 16 -4.61 -2.67 -7.84
C ALA A 16 -5.80 -2.27 -8.72
N THR A 17 -6.99 -2.81 -8.42
CA THR A 17 -8.24 -2.43 -9.10
C THR A 17 -8.61 -0.97 -8.81
N LYS A 18 -8.53 -0.53 -7.54
CA LYS A 18 -8.78 0.87 -7.15
C LYS A 18 -7.77 1.82 -7.81
N ILE A 19 -6.48 1.47 -7.77
CA ILE A 19 -5.40 2.25 -8.40
C ILE A 19 -5.64 2.40 -9.91
N THR A 20 -6.10 1.34 -10.58
CA THR A 20 -6.41 1.42 -12.03
C THR A 20 -7.49 2.47 -12.32
N GLN A 21 -8.52 2.54 -11.48
CA GLN A 21 -9.57 3.56 -11.60
C GLN A 21 -9.03 4.97 -11.30
N ILE A 22 -8.17 5.11 -10.29
CA ILE A 22 -7.49 6.38 -9.95
C ILE A 22 -6.64 6.86 -11.13
N LYS A 23 -5.84 6.01 -11.76
CA LYS A 23 -5.03 6.37 -12.94
C LYS A 23 -5.88 6.91 -14.09
N GLY A 24 -7.08 6.38 -14.28
CA GLY A 24 -8.03 6.89 -15.27
C GLY A 24 -8.47 8.33 -14.99
N LEU A 25 -8.69 8.69 -13.74
CA LEU A 25 -9.01 10.05 -13.30
C LEU A 25 -7.80 10.98 -13.38
N VAL A 26 -6.62 10.51 -12.95
CA VAL A 26 -5.36 11.25 -13.05
C VAL A 26 -5.07 11.66 -14.49
N GLY A 27 -5.31 10.76 -15.47
CA GLY A 27 -5.20 11.09 -16.89
C GLY A 27 -6.12 12.24 -17.32
N ARG A 28 -7.37 12.28 -16.84
CA ARG A 28 -8.31 13.37 -17.16
C ARG A 28 -7.88 14.70 -16.55
N VAL A 29 -7.42 14.66 -15.30
CA VAL A 29 -6.91 15.82 -14.54
C VAL A 29 -5.66 16.39 -15.20
N ARG A 30 -4.75 15.53 -15.64
CA ARG A 30 -3.51 15.91 -16.33
C ARG A 30 -3.74 16.66 -17.64
N HIS A 31 -4.81 16.34 -18.36
CA HIS A 31 -5.14 16.95 -19.67
C HIS A 31 -6.17 18.07 -19.58
N GLU A 32 -6.43 18.61 -18.37
CA GLU A 32 -7.41 19.70 -18.12
C GLU A 32 -8.83 19.40 -18.65
N SER A 33 -9.13 18.12 -18.90
CA SER A 33 -10.43 17.63 -19.31
C SER A 33 -11.35 17.31 -18.13
N ALA A 34 -10.81 17.43 -16.91
CA ALA A 34 -11.50 17.12 -15.66
C ALA A 34 -12.34 18.31 -15.17
N GLY A 35 -13.56 18.02 -14.74
CA GLY A 35 -14.40 18.96 -14.01
C GLY A 35 -14.17 18.90 -12.49
N ALA A 36 -14.83 19.78 -11.73
CA ALA A 36 -14.76 19.77 -10.26
C ALA A 36 -15.21 18.42 -9.65
N ASP A 37 -16.18 17.75 -10.29
CA ASP A 37 -16.64 16.43 -9.86
C ASP A 37 -15.58 15.33 -10.05
N ASP A 38 -14.75 15.41 -11.10
CA ASP A 38 -13.64 14.47 -11.30
C ASP A 38 -12.57 14.63 -10.20
N PHE A 39 -12.25 15.87 -9.82
CA PHE A 39 -11.32 16.13 -8.71
C PHE A 39 -11.86 15.59 -7.39
N LYS A 40 -13.13 15.88 -7.08
CA LYS A 40 -13.78 15.36 -5.87
C LYS A 40 -13.81 13.82 -5.84
N GLN A 41 -14.08 13.20 -6.99
CA GLN A 41 -14.04 11.74 -7.10
C GLN A 41 -12.63 11.20 -6.89
N LEU A 42 -11.62 11.83 -7.50
CA LEU A 42 -10.22 11.44 -7.37
C LEU A 42 -9.76 11.45 -5.91
N PHE A 43 -9.98 12.54 -5.19
CA PHE A 43 -9.59 12.64 -3.78
C PHE A 43 -10.36 11.69 -2.87
N LYS A 44 -11.66 11.49 -3.11
CA LYS A 44 -12.44 10.46 -2.40
C LYS A 44 -11.86 9.05 -2.60
N MET A 45 -11.36 8.74 -3.80
CA MET A 45 -10.75 7.44 -4.08
C MET A 45 -9.37 7.29 -3.42
N LEU A 46 -8.58 8.37 -3.38
CA LEU A 46 -7.30 8.39 -2.65
C LEU A 46 -7.51 8.24 -1.14
N GLU A 47 -8.52 8.89 -0.57
CA GLU A 47 -8.89 8.73 0.84
C GLU A 47 -9.33 7.30 1.13
N ALA A 48 -10.14 6.70 0.25
CA ALA A 48 -10.57 5.31 0.39
C ALA A 48 -9.42 4.30 0.27
N LEU A 49 -8.35 4.64 -0.46
CA LEU A 49 -7.13 3.84 -0.54
C LEU A 49 -6.31 3.90 0.75
N HIS A 50 -6.36 5.02 1.47
CA HIS A 50 -5.65 5.21 2.75
C HIS A 50 -6.54 5.05 3.99
N GLY A 51 -7.65 4.30 3.86
CA GLY A 51 -8.61 4.09 4.93
C GLY A 51 -8.17 3.09 6.00
N ASP A 52 -9.10 2.74 6.89
CA ASP A 52 -8.83 1.77 7.96
C ASP A 52 -8.41 0.37 7.46
N ALA A 53 -8.86 -0.03 6.26
CA ALA A 53 -8.48 -1.32 5.67
C ALA A 53 -6.99 -1.37 5.34
N GLU A 54 -6.43 -0.29 4.79
CA GLU A 54 -5.01 -0.13 4.49
C GLU A 54 -4.17 -0.18 5.76
N ARG A 55 -4.62 0.53 6.81
CA ARG A 55 -3.94 0.53 8.09
C ARG A 55 -3.86 -0.87 8.68
N ARG A 56 -4.97 -1.61 8.68
CA ARG A 56 -5.01 -3.00 9.17
C ARG A 56 -4.15 -3.93 8.34
N HIS A 57 -4.14 -3.74 7.03
CA HIS A 57 -3.28 -4.50 6.11
C HIS A 57 -1.81 -4.33 6.49
N HIS A 58 -1.32 -3.09 6.62
CA HIS A 58 0.06 -2.83 7.05
C HIS A 58 0.35 -3.32 8.47
N GLU A 59 -0.60 -3.20 9.41
CA GLU A 59 -0.47 -3.75 10.77
C GLU A 59 -0.28 -5.27 10.74
N ASN A 60 -1.06 -5.98 9.94
CA ASN A 60 -0.99 -7.43 9.77
C ASN A 60 0.33 -7.86 9.09
N GLU A 61 0.82 -7.10 8.11
CA GLU A 61 2.15 -7.31 7.52
C GLU A 61 3.27 -7.12 8.54
N GLU A 62 3.16 -6.09 9.39
CA GLU A 62 4.13 -5.81 10.43
C GLU A 62 4.22 -6.95 11.45
N LEU A 63 3.11 -7.63 11.77
CA LEU A 63 3.13 -8.84 12.60
C LEU A 63 3.99 -9.94 11.98
N ILE A 64 3.77 -10.23 10.68
CA ILE A 64 4.54 -11.25 9.93
C ILE A 64 6.01 -10.84 9.83
N ARG A 65 6.27 -9.56 9.54
CA ARG A 65 7.62 -9.02 9.38
C ARG A 65 8.41 -9.15 10.67
N ARG A 66 7.82 -8.79 11.82
CA ARG A 66 8.45 -8.97 13.14
C ARG A 66 8.72 -10.43 13.47
N ALA A 67 7.76 -11.32 13.19
CA ALA A 67 7.96 -12.75 13.38
C ALA A 67 9.12 -13.28 12.52
N LEU A 68 9.23 -12.82 11.27
CA LEU A 68 10.30 -13.22 10.35
C LEU A 68 11.66 -12.67 10.80
N LEU A 69 11.72 -11.42 11.26
CA LEU A 69 12.94 -10.80 11.78
C LEU A 69 13.46 -11.47 13.06
N ALA A 70 12.59 -12.16 13.81
CA ALA A 70 12.98 -12.95 14.98
C ALA A 70 13.55 -14.33 14.65
N THR A 71 13.61 -14.71 13.37
CA THR A 71 14.22 -15.98 12.91
C THR A 71 15.70 -15.81 12.57
N GLU A 72 16.37 -16.95 12.35
CA GLU A 72 17.73 -17.00 11.80
C GLU A 72 17.77 -16.89 10.26
N ALA A 73 16.67 -16.46 9.62
CA ALA A 73 16.61 -16.33 8.17
C ALA A 73 17.62 -15.27 7.66
N PRO A 74 18.22 -15.46 6.47
CA PRO A 74 19.05 -14.45 5.85
C PRO A 74 18.17 -13.32 5.29
N ILE A 75 17.76 -12.39 6.16
CA ILE A 75 16.80 -11.33 5.85
C ILE A 75 17.29 -10.41 4.72
N HIS A 76 16.52 -10.37 3.63
CA HIS A 76 16.75 -9.46 2.52
C HIS A 76 16.49 -8.00 2.95
N GLN A 77 17.28 -7.04 2.43
CA GLN A 77 17.16 -5.64 2.84
C GLN A 77 15.76 -5.06 2.60
N ARG A 78 15.08 -5.45 1.51
CA ARG A 78 13.70 -5.00 1.25
C ARG A 78 12.71 -5.38 2.37
N VAL A 79 12.88 -6.52 3.03
CA VAL A 79 12.04 -6.88 4.19
C VAL A 79 12.23 -5.90 5.34
N LYS A 80 13.45 -5.39 5.55
CA LYS A 80 13.72 -4.37 6.57
C LYS A 80 13.13 -3.01 6.21
N ASP A 81 13.07 -2.71 4.92
CA ASP A 81 12.62 -1.43 4.41
C ASP A 81 11.08 -1.28 4.36
N ILE A 82 10.31 -2.36 4.43
CA ILE A 82 8.83 -2.35 4.39
C ILE A 82 8.22 -1.39 5.41
N GLU A 83 8.67 -1.44 6.67
CA GLU A 83 8.20 -0.53 7.72
C GLU A 83 8.44 0.95 7.36
N ARG A 84 9.58 1.24 6.71
CA ARG A 84 9.88 2.61 6.25
C ARG A 84 8.93 3.04 5.14
N ASP A 85 8.54 2.11 4.27
CA ASP A 85 7.60 2.36 3.18
C ASP A 85 6.19 2.63 3.76
N HIS A 86 5.72 1.81 4.70
CA HIS A 86 4.46 2.04 5.44
C HIS A 86 4.41 3.43 6.10
N LEU A 87 5.46 3.78 6.86
CA LEU A 87 5.58 5.11 7.48
C LEU A 87 5.63 6.24 6.45
N ALA A 88 6.17 5.99 5.25
CA ALA A 88 6.18 6.98 4.17
C ALA A 88 4.79 7.16 3.57
N PHE A 89 4.00 6.10 3.42
CA PHE A 89 2.62 6.21 2.93
C PHE A 89 1.73 6.98 3.89
N GLU A 90 1.86 6.80 5.20
CA GLU A 90 1.13 7.63 6.17
C GLU A 90 1.41 9.13 5.99
N ARG A 91 2.68 9.49 5.74
CA ARG A 91 3.07 10.89 5.45
C ARG A 91 2.50 11.38 4.12
N ILE A 92 2.58 10.56 3.08
CA ILE A 92 2.08 10.93 1.74
C ILE A 92 0.55 11.08 1.76
N ALA A 93 -0.18 10.25 2.50
CA ALA A 93 -1.63 10.38 2.66
C ALA A 93 -2.03 11.76 3.22
N GLY A 94 -1.29 12.25 4.21
CA GLY A 94 -1.46 13.61 4.73
C GLY A 94 -1.21 14.70 3.68
N GLN A 95 -0.19 14.52 2.84
CA GLN A 95 0.12 15.44 1.74
C GLN A 95 -0.96 15.43 0.65
N LEU A 96 -1.48 14.25 0.30
CA LEU A 96 -2.56 14.10 -0.68
C LEU A 96 -3.83 14.80 -0.21
N LYS A 97 -4.15 14.74 1.09
CA LYS A 97 -5.28 15.47 1.66
C LYS A 97 -5.11 16.99 1.56
N MET A 98 -3.90 17.50 1.77
CA MET A 98 -3.62 18.93 1.58
C MET A 98 -3.75 19.39 0.12
N LEU A 99 -3.58 18.48 -0.86
CA LEU A 99 -3.75 18.82 -2.27
C LEU A 99 -5.21 19.02 -2.66
N GLU A 100 -6.16 18.37 -1.96
CA GLU A 100 -7.60 18.50 -2.23
C GLU A 100 -8.06 19.96 -2.10
N ASP A 101 -7.58 20.66 -1.07
CA ASP A 101 -7.90 22.06 -0.78
C ASP A 101 -6.92 23.06 -1.46
N SER A 102 -5.99 22.57 -2.29
CA SER A 102 -4.94 23.40 -2.86
C SER A 102 -5.37 24.12 -4.15
N THR A 103 -4.69 25.21 -4.49
CA THR A 103 -4.83 25.91 -5.79
C THR A 103 -3.80 25.43 -6.81
N GLN A 104 -3.22 24.24 -6.63
CA GLN A 104 -2.22 23.70 -7.53
C GLN A 104 -2.81 23.37 -8.89
N GLU A 105 -2.00 23.48 -9.95
CA GLU A 105 -2.42 23.08 -11.29
C GLU A 105 -2.72 21.57 -11.34
N GLY A 106 -3.74 21.18 -12.12
CA GLY A 106 -4.14 19.78 -12.27
C GLY A 106 -2.97 18.87 -12.66
N ARG A 107 -2.02 19.36 -13.47
CA ARG A 107 -0.81 18.63 -13.82
C ARG A 107 0.09 18.32 -12.62
N VAL A 108 0.27 19.27 -11.70
CA VAL A 108 1.08 19.07 -10.48
C VAL A 108 0.41 18.06 -9.55
N ILE A 109 -0.91 18.14 -9.42
CA ILE A 109 -1.71 17.16 -8.66
C ILE A 109 -1.54 15.76 -9.28
N ALA A 110 -1.68 15.66 -10.61
CA ALA A 110 -1.52 14.41 -11.34
C ALA A 110 -0.13 13.80 -11.19
N ASP A 111 0.93 14.61 -11.33
CA ASP A 111 2.33 14.16 -11.15
C ASP A 111 2.56 13.64 -9.72
N THR A 112 2.02 14.33 -8.70
CA THR A 112 2.16 13.90 -7.31
C THR A 112 1.46 12.57 -7.04
N ILE A 113 0.26 12.38 -7.60
CA ILE A 113 -0.49 11.13 -7.46
C ILE A 113 0.17 9.98 -8.22
N ASP A 114 0.69 10.23 -9.43
CA ASP A 114 1.42 9.21 -10.19
C ASP A 114 2.69 8.75 -9.45
N ASP A 115 3.41 9.67 -8.82
CA ASP A 115 4.56 9.33 -7.98
C ASP A 115 4.19 8.49 -6.77
N PHE A 116 3.06 8.81 -6.13
CA PHE A 116 2.51 8.00 -5.05
C PHE A 116 2.14 6.59 -5.53
N ILE A 117 1.41 6.47 -6.64
CA ILE A 117 1.00 5.19 -7.22
C ILE A 117 2.20 4.33 -7.59
N ARG A 118 3.25 4.93 -8.16
CA ARG A 118 4.50 4.20 -8.49
C ARG A 118 5.14 3.60 -7.24
N LYS A 119 5.26 4.39 -6.17
CA LYS A 119 5.81 3.90 -4.89
C LYS A 119 4.95 2.78 -4.31
N TYR A 120 3.64 2.88 -4.44
CA TYR A 120 2.70 1.87 -3.99
C TYR A 120 2.91 0.53 -4.73
N TYR A 121 3.08 0.56 -6.05
CA TYR A 121 3.39 -0.66 -6.80
C TYR A 121 4.77 -1.24 -6.46
N ASP A 122 5.80 -0.41 -6.32
CA ASP A 122 7.14 -0.85 -5.87
C ASP A 122 7.09 -1.54 -4.50
N HIS A 123 6.22 -1.07 -3.62
CA HIS A 123 5.98 -1.66 -2.30
C HIS A 123 5.32 -3.03 -2.39
N MET A 124 4.15 -3.12 -3.04
CA MET A 124 3.46 -4.39 -3.25
C MET A 124 4.37 -5.41 -3.97
N GLU A 125 5.13 -4.98 -5.00
CA GLU A 125 6.06 -5.88 -5.68
C GLU A 125 7.15 -6.40 -4.76
N ALA A 126 7.73 -5.55 -3.91
CA ALA A 126 8.72 -5.99 -2.91
C ALA A 126 8.12 -6.98 -1.91
N GLU A 127 6.85 -6.81 -1.57
CA GLU A 127 6.17 -7.71 -0.65
C GLU A 127 5.90 -9.07 -1.29
N GLU A 128 5.26 -9.06 -2.46
CA GLU A 128 4.85 -10.28 -3.17
C GLU A 128 6.03 -11.09 -3.72
N SER A 129 7.10 -10.43 -4.17
CA SER A 129 8.24 -11.12 -4.78
C SER A 129 9.35 -11.49 -3.80
N ILE A 130 9.42 -10.84 -2.63
CA ILE A 130 10.50 -11.05 -1.65
C ILE A 130 9.94 -11.38 -0.27
N PHE A 131 9.15 -10.49 0.33
CA PHE A 131 8.74 -10.64 1.72
C PHE A 131 7.86 -11.87 1.95
N PHE A 132 6.76 -12.02 1.20
CA PHE A 132 5.81 -13.11 1.39
C PHE A 132 6.47 -14.47 1.11
N PRO A 133 7.25 -14.67 0.03
CA PRO A 133 7.99 -15.92 -0.17
C PRO A 133 9.00 -16.22 0.94
N MET A 134 9.65 -15.19 1.50
CA MET A 134 10.56 -15.38 2.63
C MET A 134 9.80 -15.77 3.90
N ALA A 135 8.67 -15.13 4.19
CA ALA A 135 7.83 -15.47 5.33
C ALA A 135 7.30 -16.90 5.22
N ASP A 136 6.75 -17.30 4.07
CA ASP A 136 6.21 -18.66 3.82
C ASP A 136 7.30 -19.73 4.00
N LYS A 137 8.55 -19.41 3.64
CA LYS A 137 9.68 -20.34 3.74
C LYS A 137 10.22 -20.50 5.16
N TRP A 138 10.25 -19.42 5.95
CA TRP A 138 11.04 -19.37 7.19
C TRP A 138 10.20 -19.36 8.46
N LEU A 139 8.93 -18.93 8.40
CA LEU A 139 8.06 -19.00 9.55
C LEU A 139 7.58 -20.43 9.78
N SER A 140 7.76 -20.90 11.02
CA SER A 140 7.22 -22.17 11.48
C SER A 140 5.71 -22.10 11.71
N ASP A 141 5.05 -23.25 11.75
CA ASP A 141 3.61 -23.34 12.06
C ASP A 141 3.26 -22.67 13.39
N ILE A 142 4.14 -22.77 14.40
CA ILE A 142 3.93 -22.12 15.71
C ILE A 142 3.90 -20.59 15.55
N GLN A 143 4.85 -20.02 14.82
CA GLN A 143 4.90 -18.57 14.59
C GLN A 143 3.72 -18.09 13.75
N TRP A 144 3.26 -18.91 12.79
CA TRP A 144 2.04 -18.61 12.05
C TRP A 144 0.79 -18.57 12.93
N GLU A 145 0.65 -19.54 13.84
CA GLU A 145 -0.46 -19.56 14.79
C GLU A 145 -0.39 -18.40 15.81
N GLU A 146 0.81 -18.00 16.25
CA GLU A 146 1.01 -16.83 17.10
C GLU A 146 0.67 -15.51 16.39
N THR A 147 1.05 -15.40 15.11
CA THR A 147 0.69 -14.25 14.26
C THR A 147 -0.82 -14.18 14.08
N LYS A 148 -1.46 -15.31 13.78
CA LYS A 148 -2.91 -15.42 13.57
C LYS A 148 -3.73 -14.98 14.79
N ARG A 149 -3.24 -15.19 16.01
CA ARG A 149 -3.91 -14.74 17.25
C ARG A 149 -3.95 -13.22 17.40
N GLN A 150 -3.07 -12.50 16.70
CA GLN A 150 -2.98 -11.04 16.73
C GLN A 150 -3.56 -10.41 15.45
N TRP A 151 -4.05 -11.23 14.53
CA TRP A 151 -4.57 -10.79 13.23
C TRP A 151 -5.87 -9.99 13.37
N HIS A 152 -6.00 -8.92 12.58
CA HIS A 152 -7.12 -7.97 12.62
C HIS A 152 -7.97 -7.94 11.35
#